data_AF-A0A117PQR7-F1
#
_entry.id   AF-A0A117PQR7-F1
#
_cell.length_a   1.000
_cell.length_b   1.000
_cell.length_c   1.000
_cell.angle_alpha   90.00
_cell.angle_beta   90.00
_cell.angle_gamma   90.00
#
_symmetry.space_group_name_H-M   'P 1'
#
loop_
_entity.id
_entity.type
_entity.pdbx_description
1 polymer ?
#
loop_
_entity_poly.entity_id
_entity_poly.type
_entity_poly.pdbx_seq_one_letter_code
_entity_poly.pdbx_strand_id
1 'polypeptide(L)'
;MSTAPTAPTTDRPGAAHRLATLAADVLGGPLPVRRLYLVGGALAFEEGRMGVDQILGVRPGTDGDSGMTAGASGWYEGLDRL
;
A
#
# COMPACT_ATOMS: atom_id res chain seq x y z
N MET A 1 6.29 44.72 -28.29
CA MET A 1 5.72 43.51 -27.66
C MET A 1 6.67 42.36 -27.98
N SER A 2 7.61 42.07 -27.08
CA SER A 2 8.72 41.12 -27.32
C SER A 2 8.35 39.75 -26.74
N THR A 3 8.27 38.72 -27.58
CA THR A 3 8.09 37.34 -27.15
C THR A 3 9.45 36.69 -27.00
N ALA A 4 9.92 36.54 -25.77
CA ALA A 4 11.10 35.72 -25.47
C ALA A 4 10.76 34.24 -25.71
N PRO A 5 11.61 33.47 -26.42
CA PRO A 5 11.41 32.04 -26.56
C PRO A 5 11.65 31.37 -25.20
N THR A 6 10.63 30.72 -24.64
CA THR A 6 10.76 29.87 -23.45
C THR A 6 11.63 28.69 -23.82
N ALA A 7 12.88 28.67 -23.34
CA ALA A 7 13.77 27.53 -23.54
C ALA A 7 13.15 26.28 -22.90
N PRO A 8 13.18 25.12 -23.56
CA PRO A 8 12.63 23.89 -23.01
C PRO A 8 13.39 23.54 -21.72
N THR A 9 12.67 23.37 -20.61
CA THR A 9 13.20 22.71 -19.42
C THR A 9 13.60 21.30 -19.85
N THR A 10 14.91 21.04 -19.88
CA THR A 10 15.39 19.68 -20.09
C THR A 10 14.97 18.85 -18.88
N ASP A 11 14.04 17.92 -19.10
CA ASP A 11 13.67 16.92 -18.11
C ASP A 11 14.87 15.96 -17.94
N ARG A 12 15.81 16.34 -17.06
CA ARG A 12 16.98 15.53 -16.79
C ARG A 12 16.48 14.35 -15.96
N PRO A 13 16.56 13.10 -16.46
CA PRO A 13 15.97 11.96 -15.79
C PRO A 13 16.48 11.87 -14.35
N GLY A 14 15.53 11.81 -13.42
CA GLY A 14 15.79 11.75 -11.98
C GLY A 14 16.54 10.49 -11.58
N ALA A 15 17.09 10.47 -10.36
CA ALA A 15 17.84 9.33 -9.83
C ALA A 15 17.09 7.99 -9.94
N ALA A 16 15.76 8.02 -9.76
CA ALA A 16 14.89 6.86 -9.90
C ALA A 16 14.96 6.24 -11.30
N HIS A 17 14.98 7.05 -12.37
CA HIS A 17 15.09 6.55 -13.73
C HIS A 17 16.44 5.85 -13.96
N ARG A 18 17.54 6.43 -13.44
CA ARG A 18 18.88 5.84 -13.58
C ARG A 18 19.01 4.52 -12.81
N LEU A 19 18.43 4.44 -11.61
CA LEU A 19 18.38 3.20 -10.83
C LEU A 19 17.55 2.14 -11.53
N ALA A 20 16.43 2.52 -12.15
CA ALA A 20 15.61 1.60 -12.92
C ALA A 20 16.36 1.03 -14.14
N THR A 21 17.13 1.87 -14.87
CA THR A 21 17.97 1.41 -15.99
C THR A 21 19.05 0.45 -15.52
N LEU A 22 19.79 0.80 -14.45
CA LEU A 22 20.84 -0.07 -13.90
C LEU A 22 20.28 -1.41 -13.39
N ALA A 23 19.12 -1.38 -12.72
CA ALA A 23 18.46 -2.60 -12.27
C ALA A 23 17.99 -3.45 -13.46
N ALA A 24 17.51 -2.83 -14.54
CA ALA A 24 17.12 -3.55 -15.75
C ALA A 24 18.30 -4.28 -16.39
N ASP A 25 19.47 -3.64 -16.45
CA ASP A 25 20.69 -4.27 -16.97
C ASP A 25 21.11 -5.50 -16.15
N VAL A 26 21.01 -5.41 -14.82
CA VAL A 26 21.34 -6.52 -13.91
C VAL A 26 20.30 -7.64 -13.96
N LEU A 27 19.02 -7.30 -14.13
CA LEU A 27 17.91 -8.23 -14.02
C LEU A 27 17.44 -8.80 -15.38
N GLY A 28 18.08 -8.42 -16.47
CA GLY A 28 17.75 -8.87 -17.83
C GLY A 28 16.52 -8.20 -18.45
N GLY A 29 16.12 -7.04 -17.92
CA GLY A 29 15.02 -6.23 -18.42
C GLY A 29 14.28 -5.43 -17.33
N PRO A 30 13.37 -4.53 -17.71
CA PRO A 30 12.59 -3.75 -16.76
C PRO A 30 11.81 -4.64 -15.78
N LEU A 31 11.81 -4.27 -14.50
CA LEU A 31 10.98 -4.96 -13.52
C LEU A 31 9.49 -4.75 -13.83
N PRO A 32 8.66 -5.81 -13.81
CA PRO A 32 7.22 -5.65 -13.95
C PRO A 32 6.67 -4.75 -12.85
N VAL A 33 5.82 -3.79 -13.21
CA VAL A 33 5.21 -2.83 -12.26
C VAL A 33 4.53 -3.57 -11.11
N ARG A 34 3.88 -4.71 -11.38
CA ARG A 34 3.27 -5.56 -10.34
C ARG A 34 4.28 -6.05 -9.30
N ARG A 35 5.52 -6.40 -9.69
CA ARG A 35 6.54 -6.88 -8.76
C ARG A 35 7.09 -5.74 -7.90
N LEU A 36 7.35 -4.58 -8.51
CA LEU A 36 7.75 -3.37 -7.79
C LEU A 36 6.68 -2.95 -6.78
N TYR A 37 5.41 -2.98 -7.19
CA TYR A 37 4.26 -2.68 -6.32
C TYR A 37 4.18 -3.63 -5.12
N LEU A 38 4.28 -4.95 -5.33
CA LEU A 38 4.17 -5.92 -4.24
C LEU A 38 5.36 -5.86 -3.27
N VAL A 39 6.58 -5.73 -3.78
CA VAL A 39 7.79 -5.60 -2.93
C VAL A 39 7.76 -4.28 -2.17
N GLY A 40 7.46 -3.17 -2.84
CA GLY A 40 7.32 -1.87 -2.18
C GLY A 40 6.17 -1.83 -1.17
N GLY A 41 5.06 -2.50 -1.48
CA GLY A 41 3.93 -2.65 -0.56
C GLY A 41 4.31 -3.45 0.69
N ALA A 42 4.96 -4.61 0.52
CA ALA A 42 5.44 -5.42 1.64
C ALA A 42 6.36 -4.62 2.58
N LEU A 43 7.34 -3.90 2.03
CA LEU A 43 8.22 -3.03 2.82
C LEU A 43 7.46 -1.91 3.55
N ALA A 44 6.45 -1.31 2.92
CA ALA A 44 5.64 -0.28 3.57
C ALA A 44 4.86 -0.83 4.79
N PHE A 45 4.42 -2.09 4.74
CA PHE A 45 3.81 -2.78 5.88
C PHE A 45 4.85 -3.14 6.96
N GLU A 46 5.99 -3.73 6.56
CA GLU A 46 7.07 -4.12 7.49
C GLU A 46 7.63 -2.92 8.28
N GLU A 47 7.75 -1.76 7.63
CA GLU A 47 8.23 -0.52 8.24
C GLU A 47 7.14 0.25 9.01
N GLY A 48 5.90 -0.26 9.07
CA GLY A 48 4.79 0.41 9.75
C GLY A 48 4.35 1.72 9.10
N ARG A 49 4.70 1.96 7.84
CA ARG A 49 4.26 3.13 7.05
C ARG A 49 2.87 2.95 6.43
N MET A 50 2.38 1.71 6.40
CA MET A 50 1.04 1.35 5.97
C MET A 50 0.44 0.35 6.96
N GLY A 51 -0.84 0.51 7.27
CA GLY A 51 -1.60 -0.39 8.15
C GLY A 51 -2.95 -0.77 7.52
N VAL A 52 -3.68 -1.65 8.19
CA VAL A 52 -5.05 -2.02 7.80
C VAL A 52 -5.95 -1.81 9.00
N ASP A 53 -6.93 -0.94 8.86
CA ASP A 53 -7.97 -0.75 9.87
C ASP A 53 -9.13 -1.69 9.60
N GLN A 54 -9.44 -2.55 10.57
CA GLN A 54 -10.62 -3.41 10.53
C GLN A 54 -11.74 -2.75 11.33
N ILE A 55 -12.81 -2.35 10.64
CA ILE A 55 -13.97 -1.70 11.25
C ILE A 55 -15.16 -2.67 11.20
N LEU A 56 -15.69 -3.01 12.36
CA LEU A 56 -16.93 -3.76 12.49
C LEU A 56 -18.09 -2.80 12.68
N GLY A 57 -19.00 -2.78 11.71
CA GLY A 57 -20.30 -2.13 11.86
C GLY A 57 -21.37 -3.17 12.20
N VAL A 58 -22.15 -2.90 13.26
CA VAL A 58 -23.36 -3.66 13.58
C VAL A 58 -24.56 -2.75 13.56
N ARG A 59 -25.71 -3.31 13.20
CA ARG A 59 -26.98 -2.64 13.45
C ARG A 59 -27.39 -2.94 14.90
N PRO A 60 -27.65 -1.93 15.75
CA PRO A 60 -28.08 -2.17 17.12
C PRO A 60 -29.37 -3.00 17.18
N GLY A 61 -29.45 -3.88 18.18
CA GLY A 61 -30.67 -4.59 18.54
C GLY A 61 -31.75 -3.63 19.04
N THR A 62 -32.95 -4.17 19.28
CA THR A 62 -34.08 -3.38 19.79
C THR A 62 -33.78 -2.72 21.13
N ASP A 63 -32.92 -3.35 21.94
CA ASP A 63 -32.51 -2.86 23.26
C ASP A 63 -31.19 -2.07 23.20
N GLY A 64 -30.71 -1.75 21.98
CA GLY A 64 -29.46 -1.01 21.76
C GLY A 64 -28.19 -1.84 21.95
N ASP A 65 -28.32 -3.15 22.13
CA ASP A 65 -27.17 -4.06 22.22
C ASP A 65 -26.52 -4.27 20.84
N SER A 66 -25.26 -4.69 20.85
CA SER A 66 -24.50 -4.96 19.63
C SER A 66 -24.65 -6.39 19.12
N GLY A 67 -25.27 -7.29 19.89
CA GLY A 67 -25.26 -8.74 19.64
C GLY A 67 -23.88 -9.41 19.76
N MET A 68 -22.84 -8.68 20.15
CA MET A 68 -21.46 -9.20 20.23
C MET A 68 -21.15 -9.77 21.62
N THR A 69 -20.19 -10.71 21.68
CA THR A 69 -19.60 -11.14 22.95
C THR A 69 -18.99 -9.96 23.68
N ALA A 70 -19.06 -9.97 25.01
CA ALA A 70 -18.57 -8.86 25.85
C ALA A 70 -17.06 -8.60 25.73
N GLY A 71 -16.29 -9.52 25.14
CA GLY A 71 -14.85 -9.39 24.93
C GLY A 71 -14.36 -10.07 23.64
N ALA A 72 -13.15 -9.67 23.22
CA ALA A 72 -12.50 -10.18 22.02
C ALA A 72 -12.17 -11.68 22.10
N SER A 73 -11.98 -12.25 23.30
CA SER A 73 -11.69 -13.67 23.48
C SER A 73 -12.82 -14.57 22.95
N GLY A 74 -14.07 -14.15 23.09
CA GLY A 74 -15.24 -14.88 22.60
C GLY A 74 -15.26 -15.03 21.07
N TRP A 75 -14.51 -14.21 20.34
CA TRP A 75 -14.38 -14.31 18.88
C TRP A 75 -13.54 -15.50 18.44
N TYR A 76 -12.64 -15.97 19.31
CA TYR A 76 -11.70 -17.04 19.00
C TYR A 76 -12.16 -18.43 19.49
N GLU A 77 -13.20 -18.53 20.32
CA GLU A 77 -13.70 -19.80 20.89
C GLU A 77 -14.12 -20.85 19.84
N GLY A 78 -14.41 -20.45 18.61
CA GLY A 78 -14.73 -21.35 17.49
C GLY A 78 -13.52 -21.85 16.69
N LEU A 79 -12.35 -21.23 16.83
CA LEU A 79 -11.15 -21.55 16.06
C LEU A 79 -10.38 -22.76 16.61
N ASP A 80 -10.59 -23.11 17.89
CA ASP A 80 -9.98 -24.30 18.52
C ASP A 80 -10.49 -25.64 17.97
N ARG A 81 -11.51 -25.62 17.09
CA ARG A 81 -12.12 -26.80 16.45
C ARG A 81 -11.70 -27.04 15.00
N LEU A 82 -10.85 -26.18 14.43
CA LEU A 82 -10.33 -26.29 13.06
C LEU A 82 -8.93 -26.92 13.05
#